data_AF-A0A8T5UT95-F1
#
_entry.id   AF-A0A8T5UT95-F1
#
_cell.length_a   1.000
_cell.length_b   1.000
_cell.length_c   1.000
_cell.angle_alpha   90.00
_cell.angle_beta   90.00
_cell.angle_gamma   90.00
#
_symmetry.space_group_name_H-M   'P 1'
#
loop_
_entity.id
_entity.type
_entity.pdbx_description
1 polymer ?
#
loop_
_entity_poly.entity_id
_entity_poly.type
_entity_poly.pdbx_seq_one_letter_code
_entity_poly.pdbx_strand_id
1 'polypeptide(L)'
;MDCDNCVYQGHLENSRHSTCQHPEVRHVINDSDLLNQVIVNYKKPTIHLFNGFRIEREQQGIEGNWCLWPFNFDPIWIKECTGFKEVVP
;
A
#
# COMPACT_ATOMS: atom_id res chain seq x y z
N MET A 1 -4.03 11.59 6.63
CA MET A 1 -2.82 10.78 6.89
C MET A 1 -1.88 11.00 5.72
N ASP A 2 -0.57 10.94 5.95
CA ASP A 2 0.41 11.17 4.90
C ASP A 2 1.34 9.95 4.85
N CYS A 3 1.24 9.15 3.79
CA CYS A 3 2.06 7.94 3.67
C CYS A 3 3.56 8.28 3.57
N ASP A 4 3.92 9.52 3.23
CA ASP A 4 5.30 10.03 3.26
C ASP A 4 5.87 10.16 4.69
N ASN A 5 5.00 10.16 5.71
CA ASN A 5 5.40 10.25 7.11
C ASN A 5 5.19 8.92 7.86
N CYS A 6 5.01 7.80 7.13
CA CYS A 6 4.77 6.50 7.74
C CYS A 6 6.10 5.79 8.06
N VAL A 7 6.24 5.24 9.27
CA VAL A 7 7.43 4.44 9.67
C VAL A 7 7.68 3.20 8.80
N TYR A 8 6.66 2.79 8.05
CA TYR A 8 6.70 1.62 7.17
C TYR A 8 6.83 2.00 5.69
N GLN A 9 7.05 3.27 5.36
CA GLN A 9 7.30 3.68 3.99
C GLN A 9 8.66 3.15 3.53
N GLY A 10 8.70 2.54 2.35
CA GLY A 10 9.92 2.32 1.59
C GLY A 10 9.93 3.18 0.34
N HIS A 11 11.12 3.47 -0.19
CA HIS A 11 11.28 4.28 -1.41
C HIS A 11 11.83 3.44 -2.55
N LEU A 12 11.41 3.76 -3.77
CA LEU A 12 12.04 3.25 -4.99
C LEU A 12 13.12 4.25 -5.44
N GLU A 13 14.32 3.75 -5.72
CA GLU A 13 15.43 4.61 -6.18
C GLU A 13 15.04 5.39 -7.44
N ASN A 14 15.41 6.67 -7.46
CA ASN A 14 15.11 7.60 -8.57
C ASN A 14 13.62 7.73 -8.92
N SER A 15 12.72 7.43 -7.98
CA SER A 15 11.28 7.57 -8.14
C SER A 15 10.66 8.31 -6.96
N ARG A 16 9.55 9.02 -7.20
CA ARG A 16 8.71 9.58 -6.12
C ARG A 16 7.72 8.55 -5.57
N HIS A 17 7.66 7.37 -6.19
CA HIS A 17 6.77 6.32 -5.74
C HIS A 17 7.35 5.59 -4.53
N SER A 18 6.42 5.07 -3.73
CA SER A 18 6.66 4.36 -2.48
C SER A 18 6.37 2.87 -2.61
N THR A 19 6.93 2.12 -1.66
CA THR A 19 6.57 0.74 -1.33
C THR A 19 6.07 0.68 0.11
N CYS A 20 5.23 -0.31 0.45
CA CYS A 20 4.79 -0.50 1.83
C CYS A 20 5.57 -1.65 2.47
N GLN A 21 6.32 -1.34 3.53
CA GLN A 21 7.15 -2.28 4.29
C GLN A 21 6.49 -2.74 5.59
N HIS A 22 5.17 -2.52 5.75
CA HIS A 22 4.45 -2.91 6.96
C HIS A 22 4.57 -4.43 7.18
N PRO A 23 4.78 -4.93 8.42
CA PRO A 23 4.96 -6.37 8.68
C PRO A 23 3.87 -7.26 8.08
N GLU A 24 2.59 -6.91 8.26
CA GLU A 24 1.45 -7.63 7.64
C GLU A 24 1.52 -7.66 6.11
N VAL A 25 1.95 -6.56 5.50
CA VAL A 25 2.09 -6.47 4.04
C VAL A 25 3.26 -7.33 3.57
N ARG A 26 4.39 -7.31 4.29
CA ARG A 26 5.53 -8.19 4.01
C ARG A 26 5.18 -9.66 4.17
N HIS A 27 4.35 -10.02 5.14
CA HIS A 27 3.86 -11.39 5.29
C HIS A 27 3.06 -11.81 4.05
N VAL A 28 2.11 -10.97 3.61
CA VAL A 28 1.30 -11.22 2.41
C VAL A 28 2.15 -11.34 1.14
N ILE A 29 3.18 -10.49 0.97
CA ILE A 29 4.05 -10.53 -0.21
C ILE A 29 4.91 -11.81 -0.25
N ASN A 30 5.29 -12.35 0.90
CA ASN A 30 6.15 -13.54 0.99
C ASN A 30 5.36 -14.87 0.98
N ASP A 31 4.03 -14.81 0.97
CA ASP A 31 3.15 -15.98 0.85
C ASP A 31 2.47 -15.96 -0.52
N SER A 32 2.70 -16.99 -1.34
CA SER A 32 2.21 -17.02 -2.73
C SER A 32 0.68 -16.99 -2.83
N ASP A 33 -0.02 -17.62 -1.90
CA ASP A 33 -1.48 -17.72 -1.93
C ASP A 33 -2.11 -16.39 -1.51
N LEU A 34 -1.52 -15.72 -0.52
CA LEU A 34 -1.96 -14.40 -0.08
C LEU A 34 -1.62 -13.32 -1.11
N LEU A 35 -0.43 -13.39 -1.71
CA LEU A 35 -0.01 -12.49 -2.77
C LEU A 35 -0.96 -12.55 -3.96
N ASN A 36 -1.35 -13.77 -4.38
CA ASN A 36 -2.32 -13.95 -5.46
C ASN A 36 -3.64 -13.25 -5.17
N GLN A 37 -4.13 -13.28 -3.92
CA GLN A 37 -5.35 -12.57 -3.54
C GLN A 37 -5.23 -11.05 -3.69
N VAL A 38 -4.07 -10.46 -3.38
CA VAL A 38 -3.83 -9.03 -3.59
C VAL A 38 -3.75 -8.68 -5.06
N ILE A 39 -3.01 -9.49 -5.84
CA ILE A 39 -2.81 -9.26 -7.28
C ILE A 39 -4.13 -9.34 -8.04
N VAL A 40 -4.98 -10.35 -7.81
CA VAL A 40 -6.26 -10.46 -8.54
C VAL A 40 -7.24 -9.32 -8.20
N ASN A 41 -7.08 -8.72 -7.03
CA ASN A 41 -7.92 -7.62 -6.56
C ASN A 41 -7.26 -6.24 -6.73
N TYR A 42 -6.13 -6.13 -7.45
CA TYR A 42 -5.34 -4.90 -7.49
C TYR A 42 -6.09 -3.67 -8.03
N LYS A 43 -7.16 -3.87 -8.81
CA LYS A 43 -8.03 -2.78 -9.31
C LYS A 43 -9.16 -2.36 -8.35
N LYS A 44 -9.33 -2.99 -7.19
CA LYS A 44 -10.39 -2.63 -6.24
C LYS A 44 -9.98 -1.42 -5.39
N PRO A 45 -10.84 -0.41 -5.17
CA PRO A 45 -10.53 0.73 -4.29
C PRO A 45 -10.05 0.32 -2.90
N THR A 46 -10.69 -0.70 -2.34
CA THR A 46 -10.43 -1.17 -0.98
C THR A 46 -9.78 -2.55 -1.02
N ILE A 47 -8.67 -2.70 -0.29
CA ILE A 47 -8.03 -3.99 -0.03
C ILE A 47 -8.11 -4.26 1.48
N HIS A 48 -8.57 -5.44 1.83
CA HIS A 48 -8.57 -5.96 3.19
C HIS A 48 -7.54 -7.09 3.27
N LEU A 49 -6.64 -7.00 4.25
CA LEU A 49 -5.72 -8.05 4.62
C LEU A 49 -6.11 -8.61 6.00
N PHE A 50 -5.29 -9.52 6.52
CA PHE A 50 -5.47 -10.12 7.84
C PHE A 50 -5.39 -9.08 8.98
N ASN A 51 -5.85 -9.47 10.17
CA ASN A 51 -5.75 -8.67 11.39
C ASN A 51 -6.40 -7.28 11.31
N GLY A 52 -7.40 -7.12 10.42
CA GLY A 52 -8.10 -5.85 10.24
C GLY A 52 -7.30 -4.78 9.49
N PHE A 53 -6.19 -5.16 8.85
CA PHE A 53 -5.46 -4.24 7.99
C PHE A 53 -6.30 -3.91 6.76
N ARG A 54 -6.60 -2.63 6.56
CA ARG A 54 -7.41 -2.12 5.46
C ARG A 54 -6.72 -0.93 4.85
N ILE A 55 -6.75 -0.87 3.53
CA ILE A 55 -6.34 0.30 2.76
C ILE A 55 -7.42 0.70 1.76
N GLU A 56 -7.65 2.00 1.65
CA GLU A 56 -8.53 2.61 0.67
C GLU A 56 -7.73 3.53 -0.25
N ARG A 57 -7.96 3.41 -1.55
CA ARG A 57 -7.22 4.07 -2.61
C ARG A 57 -8.14 4.88 -3.51
N GLU A 58 -7.62 5.95 -4.08
CA GLU A 58 -8.33 6.76 -5.07
C GLU A 58 -8.51 6.00 -6.39
N GLN A 59 -9.74 6.00 -6.93
CA GLN A 59 -10.07 5.31 -8.18
C GLN A 59 -9.21 5.83 -9.35
N GLN A 60 -8.99 7.15 -9.42
CA GLN A 60 -8.19 7.77 -10.49
C GLN A 60 -6.74 7.27 -10.48
N GLY A 61 -6.13 7.14 -9.29
CA GLY A 61 -4.78 6.61 -9.13
C GLY A 61 -4.67 5.14 -9.56
N ILE A 62 -5.71 4.34 -9.30
CA ILE A 62 -5.78 2.94 -9.73
C ILE A 62 -5.90 2.84 -11.25
N GLU A 63 -6.83 3.59 -11.85
CA GLU A 63 -7.16 3.48 -13.27
C GLU A 63 -6.01 3.90 -14.19
N GLY A 64 -5.25 4.93 -13.82
CA GLY A 64 -4.06 5.31 -14.59
C GLY A 64 -2.75 4.71 -14.12
N ASN A 65 -2.82 3.63 -13.31
CA ASN A 65 -1.66 2.84 -12.89
C ASN A 65 -0.62 3.61 -12.06
N TRP A 66 -1.02 4.66 -11.34
CA TRP A 66 -0.18 5.38 -10.40
C TRP A 66 -0.25 4.83 -8.97
N CYS A 67 -1.19 3.93 -8.70
CA CYS A 67 -1.43 3.37 -7.36
C CYS A 67 -1.42 1.83 -7.34
N LEU A 68 -0.27 1.23 -7.67
CA LEU A 68 -0.03 -0.21 -7.53
C LEU A 68 0.47 -0.55 -6.11
N TRP A 69 -0.35 -0.27 -5.12
CA TRP A 69 -0.07 -0.66 -3.73
C TRP A 69 -0.09 -2.20 -3.59
N PRO A 70 0.81 -2.82 -2.81
CA PRO A 70 1.86 -2.21 -1.97
C PRO A 70 3.22 -2.01 -2.65
N PHE A 71 3.35 -2.33 -3.94
CA PHE A 71 4.64 -2.50 -4.61
C PHE A 71 5.23 -1.22 -5.19
N ASN A 72 4.40 -0.35 -5.73
CA ASN A 72 4.83 0.84 -6.45
C ASN A 72 3.64 1.81 -6.59
N PHE A 73 3.54 2.79 -5.71
CA PHE A 73 2.42 3.71 -5.68
C PHE A 73 2.86 5.13 -5.31
N ASP A 74 2.20 6.13 -5.86
CA ASP A 74 2.30 7.49 -5.35
C ASP A 74 1.43 7.63 -4.07
N PRO A 75 2.02 7.98 -2.91
CA PRO A 75 1.33 8.23 -1.63
C PRO A 75 0.06 9.06 -1.72
N ILE A 76 -0.02 10.02 -2.64
CA ILE A 76 -1.17 10.92 -2.80
C ILE A 76 -2.47 10.16 -3.11
N TRP A 77 -2.36 8.96 -3.69
CA TRP A 77 -3.53 8.15 -4.06
C TRP A 77 -4.04 7.24 -2.94
N ILE A 78 -3.48 7.32 -1.73
CA ILE A 78 -3.98 6.58 -0.56
C ILE A 78 -4.89 7.49 0.27
N LYS A 79 -6.17 7.10 0.40
CA LYS A 79 -7.17 7.83 1.21
C LYS A 79 -7.04 7.52 2.69
N GLU A 80 -7.05 6.23 2.99
CA GLU A 80 -7.08 5.70 4.35
C GLU A 80 -6.26 4.41 4.44
N CYS A 81 -5.59 4.20 5.56
CA CYS A 81 -4.81 3.00 5.85
C CYS A 81 -4.80 2.77 7.36
N THR A 82 -5.33 1.63 7.80
CA THR A 82 -5.35 1.29 9.23
C THR A 82 -3.98 0.90 9.78
N GLY A 83 -3.02 0.59 8.91
CA GLY A 83 -1.62 0.33 9.27
C GLY A 83 -0.71 1.55 9.26
N PHE A 84 -1.26 2.76 9.06
CA PHE A 84 -0.46 3.99 9.14
C PHE A 84 0.07 4.18 10.57
N LYS A 85 1.37 4.43 10.67
CA LYS A 85 2.00 4.84 11.92
C LYS A 85 2.99 5.94 11.62
N GLU A 86 2.75 7.10 12.20
CA GLU A 86 3.57 8.30 11.98
C GLU A 86 4.99 8.12 12.54
N VAL A 87 5.98 8.63 11.81
CA VAL A 87 7.35 8.77 12.33
C VAL A 87 7.32 9.81 13.44
N VAL A 88 7.54 9.37 14.68
CA VAL A 88 7.72 10.28 15.81
C VAL A 88 9.15 10.86 15.74
N PRO A 89 9.32 12.19 15.83
CA PRO A 89 10.64 12.84 15.82
C PRO A 89 11.58 12.38 16.95
#